data_AF-A0A9D8FLL0-F1
#
_entry.id   AF-A0A9D8FLL0-F1
#
_cell.length_a   1.000
_cell.length_b   1.000
_cell.length_c   1.000
_cell.angle_alpha   90.00
_cell.angle_beta   90.00
_cell.angle_gamma   90.00
#
_symmetry.space_group_name_H-M   'P 1'
#
loop_
_entity.id
_entity.type
_entity.pdbx_description
1 polymer ?
#
loop_
_entity_poly.entity_id
_entity_poly.type
_entity_poly.pdbx_seq_one_letter_code
_entity_poly.pdbx_strand_id
1 'polypeptide(L)'
;MKTRPAPSIQNNFQISGQRDISPKKIQQKLEVLEMNLLNVQLTDQISLQNNFYISDAKKMLVFARENYNKGFFNVSDASLLLAKTYIERYKSNA
;
A
#
# COMPACT_ATOMS: atom_id res chain seq x y z
N MET A 1 -30.25 36.87 0.82
CA MET A 1 -29.60 35.56 0.98
C MET A 1 -28.15 35.78 1.37
N LYS A 2 -27.68 35.27 2.53
CA LYS A 2 -26.27 35.32 2.94
C LYS A 2 -25.65 33.95 2.66
N THR A 3 -24.69 33.87 1.75
CA THR A 3 -23.91 32.65 1.50
C THR A 3 -22.92 32.47 2.65
N ARG A 4 -22.99 31.33 3.35
CA ARG A 4 -21.94 30.93 4.30
C ARG A 4 -20.67 30.59 3.49
N PRO A 5 -19.49 31.09 3.86
CA PRO A 5 -18.25 30.60 3.27
C PRO A 5 -18.06 29.13 3.68
N ALA A 6 -17.68 28.29 2.72
CA ALA A 6 -17.33 26.90 2.98
C ALA A 6 -16.12 26.83 3.94
N PRO A 7 -16.09 25.90 4.90
CA PRO A 7 -14.93 25.73 5.76
C PRO A 7 -13.71 25.38 4.91
N SER A 8 -12.61 26.13 5.05
CA SER A 8 -11.35 25.86 4.38
C SER A 8 -10.76 24.54 4.89
N ILE A 9 -10.88 23.47 4.09
CA ILE A 9 -10.21 22.18 4.31
C ILE A 9 -8.73 22.35 3.93
N GLN A 10 -7.97 23.18 4.65
CA GLN A 10 -6.56 23.42 4.35
C GLN A 10 -5.60 23.01 5.49
N ASN A 11 -6.08 22.64 6.68
CA ASN A 11 -5.20 22.59 7.85
C ASN A 11 -4.95 21.21 8.49
N ASN A 12 -5.43 20.09 7.94
CA ASN A 12 -5.27 18.77 8.58
C ASN A 12 -4.29 17.81 7.88
N PHE A 13 -3.60 18.23 6.82
CA PHE A 13 -2.48 17.48 6.24
C PHE A 13 -1.14 18.11 6.65
N GLN A 14 -0.96 18.37 7.96
CA GLN A 14 0.39 18.37 8.50
C GLN A 14 0.89 16.92 8.43
N ILE A 15 1.58 16.59 7.34
CA ILE A 15 2.36 15.36 7.20
C ILE A 15 3.51 15.48 8.21
N SER A 16 3.21 15.20 9.48
CA SER A 16 4.19 15.15 10.55
C SER A 16 5.11 13.96 10.26
N GLY A 17 6.34 14.28 9.89
CA GLY A 17 7.38 13.33 9.54
C GLY A 17 7.61 13.30 8.04
N GLN A 18 8.59 14.09 7.57
CA GLN A 18 9.39 13.67 6.42
C GLN A 18 9.91 12.27 6.76
N ARG A 19 9.20 11.22 6.33
CA ARG A 19 9.78 9.89 6.29
C ARG A 19 10.97 10.02 5.36
N ASP A 20 12.14 9.65 5.86
CA ASP A 20 13.35 9.58 5.06
C ASP A 20 13.18 8.49 3.98
N ILE A 21 12.59 8.91 2.87
CA ILE A 21 12.19 8.07 1.76
C ILE A 21 13.35 8.01 0.78
N SER A 22 14.11 6.91 0.92
CA SER A 22 15.15 6.55 -0.03
C SER A 22 14.56 5.63 -1.09
N PRO A 23 14.82 5.88 -2.39
CA PRO A 23 14.42 4.97 -3.47
C PRO A 23 14.89 3.53 -3.22
N LYS A 24 16.12 3.37 -2.70
CA LYS A 24 16.68 2.06 -2.34
C LYS A 24 15.85 1.34 -1.27
N LYS A 25 15.37 2.06 -0.25
CA LYS A 25 14.50 1.48 0.80
C LYS A 25 13.15 1.06 0.21
N ILE A 26 12.57 1.83 -0.71
CA ILE A 26 11.31 1.45 -1.37
C ILE A 26 11.50 0.24 -2.29
N GLN A 27 12.59 0.19 -3.04
CA GLN A 27 12.92 -0.96 -3.87
C GLN A 27 13.03 -2.25 -3.03
N GLN A 28 13.72 -2.19 -1.89
CA GLN A 28 13.80 -3.32 -0.97
C GLN A 28 12.41 -3.75 -0.47
N LYS A 29 11.54 -2.79 -0.14
CA LYS A 29 10.17 -3.09 0.28
C LYS A 29 9.36 -3.75 -0.84
N LEU A 30 9.52 -3.32 -2.10
CA LEU A 30 8.89 -3.95 -3.27
C LEU A 30 9.33 -5.42 -3.39
N GLU A 31 10.63 -5.67 -3.37
CA GLU A 31 11.20 -7.02 -3.50
C GLU A 31 10.74 -7.97 -2.38
N VAL A 32 10.75 -7.49 -1.12
CA VAL A 32 10.27 -8.27 0.03
C VAL A 32 8.78 -8.61 -0.12
N LEU A 33 7.98 -7.65 -0.56
CA LEU A 33 6.54 -7.86 -0.68
C LEU A 33 6.20 -8.82 -1.83
N GLU A 34 6.96 -8.76 -2.93
CA GLU A 34 6.87 -9.70 -4.05
C GLU A 34 7.15 -11.13 -3.62
N MET A 35 8.23 -11.35 -2.90
CA MET A 35 8.57 -12.66 -2.36
C MET A 35 7.50 -13.19 -1.40
N ASN A 36 6.95 -12.33 -0.54
CA ASN A 36 5.87 -12.73 0.36
C ASN A 36 4.61 -13.16 -0.40
N LEU A 37 4.23 -12.45 -1.45
CA LEU A 37 3.07 -12.82 -2.27
C LEU A 37 3.29 -14.12 -3.03
N LEU A 38 4.48 -14.33 -3.58
CA LEU A 38 4.84 -15.59 -4.24
C LEU A 38 4.76 -16.77 -3.27
N ASN A 39 5.27 -16.61 -2.05
CA ASN A 39 5.20 -17.65 -1.02
C ASN A 39 3.76 -18.01 -0.69
N VAL A 40 2.90 -17.03 -0.45
CA VAL A 40 1.46 -17.26 -0.18
C VAL A 40 0.77 -18.01 -1.34
N GLN A 41 1.10 -17.68 -2.59
CA GLN A 41 0.52 -18.37 -3.74
C GLN A 41 0.95 -19.83 -3.87
N LEU A 42 2.17 -20.17 -3.40
CA LEU A 42 2.71 -21.51 -3.48
C LEU A 42 2.23 -22.40 -2.33
N THR A 43 1.96 -21.83 -1.16
CA THR A 43 1.62 -22.60 0.05
C THR A 43 0.13 -22.89 0.21
N ASP A 44 -0.76 -22.05 -0.31
CA ASP A 44 -2.15 -22.08 0.10
C ASP A 44 -3.14 -22.45 -1.02
N GLN A 45 -3.99 -23.45 -0.76
CA GLN A 45 -5.25 -23.63 -1.48
C GLN A 45 -6.23 -22.53 -1.02
N ILE A 46 -6.13 -21.36 -1.65
CA ILE A 46 -6.76 -20.13 -1.20
C ILE A 46 -8.29 -20.26 -1.16
N SER A 47 -8.90 -20.20 0.03
CA SER A 47 -10.35 -20.07 0.19
C SER A 47 -10.86 -18.74 -0.41
N LEU A 48 -12.08 -18.72 -0.94
CA LEU A 48 -12.63 -17.57 -1.71
C LEU A 48 -12.54 -16.22 -0.99
N GLN A 49 -12.80 -16.15 0.32
CA GLN A 49 -12.66 -14.91 1.11
C GLN A 49 -11.20 -14.48 1.28
N ASN A 50 -10.31 -15.44 1.51
CA ASN A 50 -8.88 -15.18 1.65
C ASN A 50 -8.25 -14.76 0.31
N ASN A 51 -8.89 -15.11 -0.81
CA ASN A 51 -8.48 -14.68 -2.15
C ASN A 51 -8.65 -13.17 -2.38
N PHE A 52 -9.62 -12.53 -1.69
CA PHE A 52 -9.84 -11.09 -1.82
C PHE A 52 -8.66 -10.27 -1.30
N TYR A 53 -8.17 -10.59 -0.10
CA TYR A 53 -7.04 -9.89 0.51
C TYR A 53 -5.76 -10.03 -0.32
N ILE A 54 -5.50 -11.21 -0.87
CA ILE A 54 -4.33 -11.43 -1.74
C ILE A 54 -4.49 -10.72 -3.08
N SER A 55 -5.69 -10.68 -3.65
CA SER A 55 -5.98 -9.90 -4.86
C SER A 55 -5.73 -8.41 -4.65
N ASP A 56 -6.19 -7.84 -3.53
CA ASP A 56 -5.98 -6.42 -3.23
C ASP A 56 -4.52 -6.10 -2.88
N ALA A 57 -3.81 -7.00 -2.19
CA ALA A 57 -2.38 -6.88 -1.99
C ALA A 57 -1.61 -6.78 -3.32
N LYS A 58 -1.96 -7.61 -4.31
CA LYS A 58 -1.35 -7.58 -5.65
C LYS A 58 -1.63 -6.27 -6.39
N LYS A 59 -2.87 -5.76 -6.36
CA LYS A 59 -3.21 -4.47 -6.97
C LYS A 59 -2.40 -3.33 -6.37
N MET A 60 -2.29 -3.31 -5.04
CA MET A 60 -1.50 -2.29 -4.34
C MET A 60 -0.01 -2.40 -4.64
N LEU A 61 0.53 -3.61 -4.80
CA LEU A 61 1.90 -3.82 -5.23
C LEU A 61 2.16 -3.28 -6.65
N VAL A 62 1.27 -3.57 -7.61
CA VAL A 62 1.35 -3.04 -8.97
C VAL A 62 1.33 -1.51 -8.93
N PHE A 63 0.37 -0.93 -8.21
CA PHE A 63 0.25 0.52 -8.06
C PHE A 63 1.49 1.13 -7.38
N ALA A 64 2.07 0.47 -6.39
CA ALA A 64 3.32 0.90 -5.76
C ALA A 64 4.48 0.94 -6.75
N ARG A 65 4.60 -0.08 -7.61
CA ARG A 65 5.67 -0.19 -8.61
C ARG A 65 5.52 0.86 -9.70
N GLU A 66 4.30 1.11 -10.18
CA GLU A 66 4.04 2.19 -11.13
C GLU A 66 4.44 3.56 -10.57
N ASN A 67 4.08 3.85 -9.31
CA ASN A 67 4.44 5.10 -8.67
C ASN A 67 5.94 5.21 -8.38
N TYR A 68 6.61 4.10 -8.03
CA TYR A 68 8.06 4.06 -7.90
C TYR A 68 8.76 4.44 -9.22
N ASN A 69 8.34 3.84 -10.33
CA ASN A 69 8.91 4.10 -11.65
C ASN A 69 8.68 5.56 -12.12
N LYS A 70 7.61 6.20 -11.65
CA LYS A 70 7.31 7.62 -11.91
C LYS A 70 8.04 8.58 -10.95
N GLY A 71 8.79 8.08 -9.98
CA GLY A 71 9.46 8.89 -8.94
C GLY A 71 8.54 9.36 -7.80
N PHE A 72 7.30 8.90 -7.74
CA PHE A 72 6.35 9.20 -6.67
C PHE A 72 6.58 8.30 -5.45
N PHE A 73 7.74 8.44 -4.82
CA PHE A 73 8.19 7.55 -3.75
C PHE A 73 7.27 7.56 -2.53
N ASN A 74 6.70 8.71 -2.14
CA ASN A 74 5.70 8.79 -1.07
C ASN A 74 4.47 7.92 -1.34
N VAL A 75 3.96 7.96 -2.57
CA VAL A 75 2.78 7.20 -2.99
C VAL A 75 3.11 5.71 -3.05
N SER A 76 4.30 5.38 -3.54
CA SER A 76 4.82 4.00 -3.54
C SER A 76 4.92 3.44 -2.12
N ASP A 77 5.49 4.16 -1.17
CA ASP A 77 5.62 3.73 0.23
C ASP A 77 4.25 3.49 0.89
N ALA A 78 3.31 4.42 0.68
CA ALA A 78 1.95 4.28 1.20
C ALA A 78 1.22 3.06 0.61
N SER A 79 1.38 2.83 -0.69
CA SER A 79 0.78 1.68 -1.37
C SER A 79 1.36 0.35 -0.89
N LEU A 80 2.67 0.31 -0.65
CA LEU A 80 3.33 -0.86 -0.04
C LEU A 80 2.84 -1.15 1.37
N LEU A 81 2.58 -0.12 2.17
CA LEU A 81 2.02 -0.28 3.51
C LEU A 81 0.60 -0.89 3.45
N LEU A 82 -0.24 -0.44 2.51
CA LEU A 82 -1.56 -1.03 2.29
C LEU A 82 -1.46 -2.48 1.84
N ALA A 83 -0.58 -2.78 0.88
CA ALA A 83 -0.35 -4.13 0.39
C ALA A 83 0.09 -5.09 1.52
N LYS A 84 1.01 -4.65 2.39
CA LYS A 84 1.44 -5.39 3.59
C LYS A 84 0.27 -5.65 4.54
N THR A 85 -0.57 -4.66 4.77
CA THR A 85 -1.76 -4.77 5.64
C THR A 85 -2.72 -5.84 5.13
N TYR A 86 -2.94 -5.92 3.82
CA TYR A 86 -3.78 -6.96 3.23
C TYR A 86 -3.19 -8.36 3.40
N ILE A 87 -1.87 -8.53 3.25
CA ILE A 87 -1.19 -9.80 3.50
C ILE A 87 -1.29 -10.20 4.98
N GLU A 88 -1.15 -9.26 5.91
CA GLU A 88 -1.31 -9.52 7.35
C GLU A 88 -2.75 -9.92 7.70
N ARG A 89 -3.75 -9.28 7.07
CA ARG A 89 -5.15 -9.69 7.21
C ARG A 89 -5.39 -11.08 6.65
N TYR A 90 -4.84 -11.41 5.49
CA TYR A 90 -4.89 -12.76 4.94
C TYR A 90 -4.35 -13.78 5.95
N LYS A 91 -3.14 -13.57 6.48
CA LYS A 91 -2.51 -14.48 7.45
C LYS A 91 -3.29 -14.63 8.76
N SER A 92 -4.07 -13.62 9.14
CA SER A 92 -4.89 -13.66 10.34
C SER A 92 -6.22 -14.41 10.15
N ASN A 93 -6.61 -14.69 8.90
CA ASN A 93 -7.86 -15.37 8.52
C ASN A 93 -7.64 -16.70 7.78
N ALA A 94 -6.39 -17.13 7.60
CA ALA A 94 -5.99 -18.40 7.02
C ALA A 94 -5.73 -19.42 8.12
#